data_AF-A0A3B9BJ09-F1
#
_entry.id   AF-A0A3B9BJ09-F1
#
_cell.length_a   1.000
_cell.length_b   1.000
_cell.length_c   1.000
_cell.angle_alpha   90.00
_cell.angle_beta   90.00
_cell.angle_gamma   90.00
#
_symmetry.space_group_name_H-M   'P 1'
#
loop_
_entity.id
_entity.type
_entity.pdbx_description
1 polymer ?
#
loop_
_entity_poly.entity_id
_entity_poly.type
_entity_poly.pdbx_seq_one_letter_code
_entity_poly.pdbx_strand_id
1 'polypeptide(L)' 'MSSSHAADPTGWHGTTILSIRKGDMVVIAGDGQVTLGDTVIKASARKVRPLGNGSVIAGFAGATADAFTLF' A
#
# COMPACT_ATOMS: atom_id res chain seq x y z
N MET A 1 2.52 11.11 -31.88
CA MET A 1 1.99 11.35 -30.52
C MET A 1 1.94 10.02 -29.78
N SER A 2 2.87 9.79 -28.85
CA SER A 2 2.72 8.77 -27.82
C SER A 2 3.53 9.28 -26.63
N SER A 3 2.82 9.82 -25.63
CA SER A 3 3.41 10.28 -24.38
C SER A 3 3.89 9.06 -23.60
N SER A 4 5.20 8.82 -23.63
CA SER A 4 5.89 7.90 -22.73
C SER A 4 5.53 8.28 -21.30
N HIS A 5 4.78 7.41 -20.61
CA HIS A 5 4.59 7.51 -19.17
C HIS A 5 5.97 7.38 -18.54
N ALA A 6 6.48 8.49 -18.00
CA ALA A 6 7.73 8.50 -17.28
C ALA A 6 7.60 7.51 -16.11
N ALA A 7 8.32 6.39 -16.21
CA ALA A 7 8.51 5.49 -15.08
C ALA A 7 9.18 6.29 -13.96
N ASP A 8 8.68 6.12 -12.74
CA ASP A 8 9.19 6.75 -11.53
C ASP A 8 10.71 6.54 -11.44
N PRO A 9 11.53 7.60 -11.40
CA PRO A 9 13.00 7.52 -11.49
C PRO A 9 13.68 6.77 -10.33
N THR A 10 12.92 6.32 -9.33
CA THR A 10 13.43 5.56 -8.18
C THR A 10 13.27 4.05 -8.30
N GLY A 11 12.51 3.54 -9.29
CA GLY A 11 12.26 2.10 -9.45
C GLY A 11 11.49 1.47 -8.29
N TRP A 12 10.76 2.26 -7.50
CA TRP A 12 10.00 1.77 -6.36
C TRP A 12 8.63 1.28 -6.84
N HIS A 13 8.39 -0.03 -6.74
CA HIS A 13 7.03 -0.56 -6.86
C HIS A 13 6.24 -0.13 -5.61
N GLY A 14 5.38 0.86 -5.81
CA GLY A 14 4.54 1.42 -4.76
C GLY A 14 3.53 0.41 -4.22
N THR A 15 3.04 0.69 -3.01
CA THR A 15 1.93 -0.07 -2.42
C THR A 15 0.61 0.35 -3.03
N THR A 16 -0.22 -0.62 -3.42
CA THR A 16 -1.64 -0.40 -3.75
C THR A 16 -2.52 -0.73 -2.54
N ILE A 17 -3.42 0.18 -2.18
CA ILE A 17 -4.54 -0.05 -1.27
C ILE A 17 -5.85 0.14 -2.04
N LEU A 18 -6.76 -0.83 -1.93
CA LEU A 18 -8.09 -0.78 -2.52
C LEU A 18 -9.16 -0.77 -1.42
N SER A 19 -10.16 0.10 -1.57
CA SER A 19 -11.35 0.12 -0.73
C SER A 19 -12.59 -0.11 -1.59
N ILE A 20 -13.46 -1.00 -1.14
CA ILE A 20 -14.76 -1.27 -1.77
C ILE A 20 -15.85 -1.07 -0.72
N ARG A 21 -16.87 -0.28 -1.07
CA ARG A 21 -18.05 -0.07 -0.23
C ARG A 21 -19.29 -0.65 -0.92
N LYS A 22 -20.08 -1.41 -0.15
CA LYS A 22 -21.40 -1.91 -0.56
C LYS A 22 -22.39 -1.71 0.59
N GLY A 23 -23.24 -0.68 0.45
CA GLY A 23 -24.14 -0.26 1.54
C GLY A 23 -23.35 0.15 2.77
N ASP A 24 -23.63 -0.52 3.89
CA ASP A 24 -22.98 -0.30 5.19
C ASP A 24 -21.73 -1.16 5.41
N MET A 25 -21.34 -1.97 4.42
CA MET A 25 -20.12 -2.78 4.49
C MET A 25 -18.99 -2.12 3.70
N VAL A 26 -17.79 -2.15 4.30
CA VAL A 26 -16.54 -1.69 3.66
C VAL A 26 -15.51 -2.81 3.75
N VAL A 27 -14.82 -3.06 2.65
CA VAL A 27 -13.67 -3.96 2.56
C VAL A 27 -12.45 -3.13 2.16
N ILE A 28 -11.34 -3.33 2.85
CA ILE A 28 -10.05 -2.76 2.48
C ILE A 28 -9.07 -3.90 2.21
N ALA A 29 -8.29 -3.78 1.14
CA ALA A 29 -7.25 -4.73 0.77
C ALA A 29 -5.98 -3.97 0.37
N GLY A 30 -4.84 -4.61 0.53
CA GLY A 30 -3.55 -4.06 0.10
C GLY A 30 -2.64 -5.17 -0.40
N ASP A 31 -1.74 -4.84 -1.31
CA ASP A 31 -0.69 -5.78 -1.70
C ASP A 31 0.34 -5.99 -0.57
N GLY A 32 0.99 -7.16 -0.59
CA GLY A 32 1.93 -7.57 0.46
C GLY A 32 3.41 -7.32 0.13
N GLN A 33 3.70 -6.79 -1.05
CA GLN A 33 5.06 -6.77 -1.59
C GLN A 33 5.88 -5.60 -1.04
N VAL A 34 7.12 -5.87 -0.65
CA VAL A 34 8.13 -4.85 -0.32
C VAL A 34 9.30 -5.05 -1.26
N THR A 35 9.64 -4.04 -2.04
CA THR A 35 10.71 -4.08 -3.05
C THR A 35 11.85 -3.12 -2.70
N LEU A 36 13.09 -3.50 -2.99
CA LEU A 36 14.25 -2.62 -3.03
C LEU A 36 14.87 -2.73 -4.42
N GLY A 37 14.75 -1.66 -5.22
CA GLY A 37 14.95 -1.76 -6.67
C GLY A 37 14.03 -2.83 -7.27
N ASP A 38 14.57 -3.68 -8.13
CA ASP A 38 13.80 -4.73 -8.81
C ASP A 38 13.56 -6.01 -7.98
N THR A 39 14.05 -6.05 -6.73
CA THR A 39 13.98 -7.26 -5.89
C THR A 39 12.89 -7.18 -4.82
N VAL A 40 12.00 -8.17 -4.78
CA VAL A 40 11.04 -8.36 -3.66
C VAL A 40 11.77 -8.94 -2.46
N ILE A 41 11.83 -8.16 -1.37
CA ILE A 41 12.54 -8.52 -0.13
C ILE A 41 11.59 -9.19 0.88
N LYS A 42 10.29 -8.89 0.80
CA LYS A 42 9.26 -9.46 1.67
C LYS A 42 7.91 -9.47 0.97
N ALA A 43 7.32 -10.66 0.85
CA ALA A 43 6.00 -10.83 0.21
C ALA A 43 4.80 -10.64 1.18
N SER A 44 5.06 -10.55 2.49
CA SER A 44 4.04 -10.65 3.55
C SER A 44 3.85 -9.39 4.39
N ALA A 45 4.08 -8.19 3.81
CA ALA A 45 3.79 -6.96 4.53
C ALA A 45 2.28 -6.81 4.80
N ARG A 46 1.92 -6.52 6.05
CA ARG A 46 0.55 -6.17 6.43
C ARG A 46 0.39 -4.66 6.38
N LYS A 47 -0.11 -4.16 5.24
CA LYS A 47 -0.29 -2.73 4.97
C LYS A 47 -1.69 -2.23 5.33
N VAL A 48 -2.59 -3.17 5.61
CA VAL A 48 -3.91 -2.97 6.21
C VAL A 48 -3.84 -3.40 7.67
N ARG A 49 -4.24 -2.52 8.59
CA ARG A 49 -4.26 -2.81 10.02
C ARG A 49 -5.44 -2.14 10.74
N PRO A 50 -5.97 -2.76 11.80
CA PRO A 50 -6.89 -2.09 12.71
C PRO A 50 -6.16 -1.07 13.59
N LEU A 51 -6.83 0.03 13.91
CA LEU A 51 -6.42 1.08 14.85
C LEU A 51 -7.52 1.29 15.90
N GLY A 52 -7.21 2.01 16.99
CA GLY A 52 -8.19 2.38 18.02
C GLY A 52 -8.95 1.17 18.58
N ASN A 53 -8.23 0.12 18.98
CA ASN A 53 -8.79 -1.16 19.44
C ASN A 53 -9.73 -1.85 18.44
N GLY A 54 -9.52 -1.66 17.13
CA GLY A 54 -10.32 -2.28 16.08
C GLY A 54 -11.52 -1.47 15.61
N SER A 55 -11.71 -0.25 16.14
CA SER A 55 -12.78 0.66 15.70
C SER A 55 -12.53 1.28 14.33
N VAL A 56 -11.27 1.32 13.87
CA VAL A 56 -10.89 1.92 12.58
C VAL A 56 -10.01 0.94 11.81
N ILE A 57 -10.23 0.82 10.50
CA ILE A 57 -9.35 0.08 9.58
C ILE A 57 -8.57 1.11 8.75
N ALA A 58 -7.24 1.00 8.75
CA ALA A 58 -6.36 1.87 7.98
C ALA A 58 -5.50 1.06 7.00
N GLY A 59 -5.37 1.55 5.76
CA GLY A 59 -4.45 1.04 4.75
C GLY A 59 -3.43 2.13 4.39
N PHE A 60 -2.15 1.78 4.29
CA PHE A 60 -1.07 2.73 4.01
C PHE A 60 -0.43 2.43 2.66
N ALA A 61 -0.51 3.39 1.73
CA ALA A 61 0.18 3.36 0.46
C ALA A 61 1.35 4.35 0.47
N GLY A 62 2.51 3.98 -0.08
CA GLY A 62 3.71 4.81 -0.11
C GLY A 62 5.01 4.02 0.02
N ALA A 63 6.13 4.74 0.09
CA ALA A 63 7.41 4.19 0.48
C ALA A 63 7.26 3.50 1.83
N THR A 64 7.79 2.29 1.98
CA THR A 64 7.62 1.48 3.19
C THR A 64 8.01 2.22 4.50
N ALA A 65 8.84 3.28 4.41
CA ALA A 65 9.26 4.13 5.52
C ALA A 65 8.14 5.01 6.13
N ASP A 66 7.27 5.63 5.32
CA ASP A 66 6.23 6.55 5.84
C ASP A 66 5.12 5.76 6.58
N ALA A 67 4.95 4.49 6.18
CA ALA A 67 4.05 3.54 6.82
C ALA A 67 4.61 2.93 8.11
N PHE A 68 5.88 3.17 8.47
CA PHE A 68 6.45 2.89 9.80
C PHE A 68 6.38 4.10 10.74
N THR A 69 6.39 5.32 10.19
CA THR A 69 6.35 6.59 10.94
C THR A 69 4.95 6.96 11.47
N LEU A 70 3.88 6.37 10.94
CA LEU A 70 2.49 6.66 11.35
C LEU A 70 2.06 5.96 12.67
N PHE A 71 3.02 5.58 13.54
CA PHE A 71 2.77 5.07 14.90
C PHE A 71 3.51 5.89 15.94
#